data_AF-A0A4Q0T1G5-F1
#
_entry.id   AF-A0A4Q0T1G5-F1
#
_cell.length_a   1.000
_cell.length_b   1.000
_cell.length_c   1.000
_cell.angle_alpha   90.00
_cell.angle_beta   90.00
_cell.angle_gamma   90.00
#
_symmetry.space_group_name_H-M   'P 1'
#
loop_
_entity.id
_entity.type
_entity.pdbx_description
1 polymer ?
#
loop_
_entity_poly.entity_id
_entity_poly.type
_entity_poly.pdbx_seq_one_letter_code
_entity_poly.pdbx_strand_id
1 'polypeptide(L)'
;MSLRIQLKGSSVTVVELAPPGTNTALMYAMQHGESDEDKKFQKGNMEVDVLVNHAIRGLEAGKLEIRPGLSNVPKIMSRIAPNFMLAQLAKRGE
;
A
#
# COMPACT_ATOMS: atom_id res chain seq x y z
N MET A 1 -15.47 -5.16 7.33
CA MET A 1 -16.12 -3.82 7.32
C MET A 1 -15.05 -2.77 7.62
N SER A 2 -14.97 -1.66 6.87
CA SER A 2 -13.89 -0.66 7.07
C SER A 2 -14.25 0.38 8.13
N LEU A 3 -13.23 0.96 8.79
CA LEU A 3 -13.40 2.00 9.82
C LEU A 3 -14.12 3.24 9.27
N ARG A 4 -13.86 3.61 8.01
CA ARG A 4 -14.55 4.72 7.33
C ARG A 4 -16.06 4.52 7.26
N ILE A 5 -16.54 3.28 7.07
CA ILE A 5 -17.97 2.98 7.04
C ILE A 5 -18.56 3.08 8.46
N GLN A 6 -17.83 2.61 9.47
CA GLN A 6 -18.25 2.66 10.88
C GLN A 6 -18.43 4.09 11.38
N LEU A 7 -17.56 5.01 10.94
CA LEU A 7 -17.56 6.40 11.38
C LEU A 7 -18.37 7.34 10.47
N LYS A 8 -19.15 6.79 9.54
CA LYS A 8 -19.98 7.58 8.62
C LYS A 8 -21.00 8.41 9.42
N GLY A 9 -21.01 9.73 9.19
CA GLY A 9 -21.89 10.68 9.91
C GLY A 9 -21.29 11.26 11.18
N SER A 10 -20.08 10.85 11.57
CA SER A 10 -19.31 11.52 12.62
C SER A 10 -18.53 12.72 12.08
N SER A 11 -17.91 13.49 12.98
CA SER A 11 -16.97 14.57 12.63
C SER A 11 -15.56 14.08 12.28
N VAL A 12 -15.31 12.76 12.29
CA VAL A 12 -13.99 12.18 12.07
C VAL A 12 -13.82 11.77 10.61
N THR A 13 -12.75 12.24 9.97
CA THR A 13 -12.38 11.84 8.61
C THR A 13 -11.33 10.72 8.65
N VAL A 14 -11.59 9.63 7.92
CA VAL A 14 -10.67 8.49 7.82
C VAL A 14 -10.05 8.43 6.43
N VAL A 15 -8.72 8.53 6.37
CA VAL A 15 -7.94 8.45 5.13
C VAL A 15 -7.04 7.23 5.17
N GLU A 16 -7.06 6.45 4.08
CA GLU A 16 -6.23 5.25 3.94
C GLU A 16 -4.95 5.59 3.17
N LEU A 17 -3.79 5.47 3.82
CA LEU A 17 -2.48 5.61 3.19
C LEU A 17 -1.88 4.22 2.97
N ALA A 18 -1.66 3.85 1.71
CA ALA A 18 -1.17 2.51 1.33
C ALA A 18 -0.03 2.64 0.31
N PRO A 19 1.22 2.90 0.76
CA PRO A 19 2.39 2.99 -0.09
C PRO A 19 2.92 1.61 -0.50
N PRO A 20 3.87 1.55 -1.45
CA PRO A 20 4.66 0.33 -1.66
C PRO A 20 5.61 0.13 -0.46
N GLY A 21 6.47 -0.88 -0.53
CA GLY A 21 7.59 -1.00 0.43
C GLY A 21 8.31 0.35 0.55
N THR A 22 8.61 0.78 1.78
CA THR A 22 9.17 2.11 2.06
C THR A 22 10.41 1.98 2.92
N ASN A 23 11.48 2.72 2.61
CA ASN A 23 12.79 2.66 3.27
C ASN A 23 12.75 3.21 4.71
N THR A 24 12.17 2.44 5.62
CA THR A 24 12.03 2.77 7.05
C THR A 24 12.80 1.77 7.91
N ALA A 25 13.19 2.18 9.12
CA ALA A 25 13.79 1.27 10.10
C ALA A 25 12.90 0.04 10.39
N LEU A 26 11.58 0.23 10.46
CA LEU A 26 10.62 -0.86 10.59
C LEU A 26 10.71 -1.84 9.41
N MET A 27 10.74 -1.32 8.19
CA MET A 27 10.85 -2.14 6.98
C MET A 27 12.15 -2.96 6.99
N TYR A 28 13.28 -2.35 7.34
CA TYR A 28 14.54 -3.09 7.52
C TYR A 28 14.44 -4.14 8.62
N ALA A 29 13.77 -3.84 9.74
CA ALA A 29 13.57 -4.79 10.83
C ALA A 29 12.72 -6.00 10.41
N MET A 30 11.66 -5.80 9.63
CA MET A 30 10.80 -6.89 9.14
C MET A 30 11.49 -7.84 8.15
N GLN A 31 12.62 -7.42 7.58
CA GLN A 31 13.38 -8.19 6.59
C GLN A 31 14.47 -9.07 7.21
N HIS A 32 14.61 -9.08 8.54
CA HIS A 32 15.59 -9.95 9.20
C HIS A 32 15.17 -11.42 9.06
N GLY A 33 15.86 -12.17 8.20
CA GLY A 33 15.57 -13.56 7.86
C GLY A 33 15.13 -13.80 6.41
N GLU A 34 15.06 -12.75 5.60
CA GLU A 34 14.68 -12.84 4.18
C GLU A 34 15.81 -13.39 3.29
N SER A 35 15.42 -14.15 2.26
CA SER A 35 16.34 -14.73 1.27
C SER A 35 16.96 -13.66 0.37
N ASP A 36 18.04 -13.99 -0.36
CA ASP A 36 18.66 -13.03 -1.29
C ASP A 36 17.76 -12.64 -2.47
N GLU A 37 16.70 -13.42 -2.75
CA GLU A 37 15.67 -13.08 -3.73
C GLU A 37 14.68 -12.03 -3.21
N ASP A 38 14.31 -12.12 -1.94
CA ASP A 38 13.49 -11.12 -1.23
C ASP A 38 14.24 -9.77 -1.14
N LYS A 39 15.57 -9.83 -0.98
CA LYS A 39 16.43 -8.64 -1.02
C LYS A 39 16.46 -7.95 -2.39
N LYS A 40 16.18 -8.63 -3.50
CA LYS A 40 16.09 -7.98 -4.83
C LYS A 40 14.81 -7.17 -5.02
N PHE A 41 13.71 -7.54 -4.33
CA PHE A 41 12.49 -6.73 -4.30
C PHE A 41 12.72 -5.35 -3.63
N GLN A 42 13.80 -5.19 -2.86
CA GLN A 42 14.16 -3.94 -2.17
C GLN A 42 14.52 -2.78 -3.10
N LYS A 43 14.97 -3.03 -4.34
CA LYS A 43 15.24 -1.96 -5.32
C LYS A 43 13.98 -1.18 -5.73
N GLY A 44 12.78 -1.68 -5.39
CA GLY A 44 11.51 -1.02 -5.65
C GLY A 44 10.94 -0.20 -4.49
N ASN A 45 11.67 -0.08 -3.37
CA ASN A 45 11.17 0.65 -2.21
C ASN A 45 11.15 2.16 -2.45
N MET A 46 10.14 2.80 -1.90
CA MET A 46 9.95 4.25 -1.90
C MET A 46 10.75 4.90 -0.77
N GLU A 47 11.34 6.06 -1.04
CA GLU A 47 11.92 6.90 0.00
C GLU A 47 10.85 7.52 0.91
N VAL A 48 11.17 7.68 2.19
CA VAL A 48 10.19 8.16 3.19
C VAL A 48 9.74 9.59 2.91
N ASP A 49 10.63 10.47 2.47
CA ASP A 49 10.31 11.84 2.09
C ASP A 49 9.33 11.91 0.90
N VAL A 50 9.50 11.01 -0.08
CA VAL A 50 8.58 10.86 -1.21
C VAL A 50 7.20 10.41 -0.73
N LEU A 51 7.14 9.44 0.19
CA LEU A 51 5.88 9.03 0.82
C LEU A 51 5.19 10.19 1.54
N VAL A 52 5.92 10.93 2.37
CA VAL A 52 5.39 12.08 3.12
C VAL A 52 4.82 13.13 2.17
N ASN A 53 5.54 13.45 1.10
CA ASN A 53 5.06 14.38 0.07
C ASN A 53 3.75 13.92 -0.58
N HIS A 54 3.64 12.63 -0.92
CA HIS A 54 2.40 12.06 -1.46
C HIS A 54 1.25 12.08 -0.45
N ALA A 55 1.55 11.80 0.83
CA ALA A 55 0.56 11.81 1.90
C ALA A 55 -0.01 13.23 2.09
N ILE A 56 0.85 14.23 2.27
CA ILE A 56 0.44 15.63 2.46
C ILE A 56 -0.40 16.12 1.28
N ARG A 57 0.11 15.96 0.04
CA ARG A 57 -0.63 16.38 -1.17
C ARG A 57 -1.97 15.66 -1.33
N GLY A 58 -2.04 14.39 -0.94
CA GLY A 58 -3.28 13.62 -0.98
C GLY A 58 -4.31 14.12 0.03
N LEU A 59 -3.86 14.46 1.24
CA LEU A 59 -4.69 15.05 2.29
C LEU A 59 -5.21 16.44 1.87
N GLU A 60 -4.34 17.31 1.38
CA GLU A 60 -4.70 18.65 0.88
C GLU A 60 -5.71 18.58 -0.29
N ALA A 61 -5.59 17.56 -1.14
CA ALA A 61 -6.53 17.32 -2.24
C ALA A 61 -7.84 16.62 -1.82
N GLY A 62 -8.07 16.39 -0.52
CA GLY A 62 -9.29 15.76 0.00
C GLY A 62 -9.43 14.28 -0.39
N LYS A 63 -8.33 13.58 -0.70
CA LYS A 63 -8.39 12.15 -1.05
C LYS A 63 -8.63 11.30 0.19
N LEU A 64 -9.62 10.42 0.11
CA LEU A 64 -9.89 9.42 1.18
C LEU A 64 -8.98 8.18 1.10
N GLU A 65 -8.21 8.06 0.02
CA GLU A 65 -7.34 6.93 -0.26
C GLU A 65 -6.12 7.40 -1.06
N ILE A 66 -4.93 7.17 -0.52
CA ILE A 66 -3.65 7.65 -1.05
C ILE A 66 -2.77 6.42 -1.31
N ARG A 67 -2.58 6.10 -2.59
CA ARG A 67 -1.79 4.95 -3.07
C ARG A 67 -0.71 5.44 -4.04
N PRO A 68 0.47 5.82 -3.55
CA PRO A 68 1.54 6.30 -4.41
C PRO A 68 2.22 5.15 -5.16
N GLY A 69 2.78 5.44 -6.33
CA GLY A 69 3.59 4.51 -7.10
C GLY A 69 2.90 3.19 -7.47
N LEU A 70 3.64 2.08 -7.33
CA LEU A 70 3.20 0.73 -7.72
C LEU A 70 2.02 0.19 -6.91
N SER A 71 1.70 0.79 -5.75
CA SER A 71 0.54 0.35 -4.94
C SER A 71 -0.82 0.60 -5.60
N ASN A 72 -0.87 1.32 -6.71
CA ASN A 72 -2.07 1.39 -7.54
C ASN A 72 -2.28 0.17 -8.44
N VAL A 73 -1.22 -0.60 -8.76
CA VAL A 73 -1.30 -1.75 -9.68
C VAL A 73 -2.31 -2.79 -9.19
N PRO A 74 -2.30 -3.23 -7.91
CA PRO A 74 -3.30 -4.19 -7.44
C PRO A 74 -4.74 -3.69 -7.56
N LYS A 75 -4.98 -2.38 -7.32
CA LYS A 75 -6.32 -1.76 -7.47
C LYS A 75 -6.78 -1.76 -8.92
N ILE A 76 -5.86 -1.54 -9.86
CA ILE A 76 -6.17 -1.53 -11.28
C ILE A 76 -6.40 -2.96 -11.76
N MET A 77 -5.50 -3.88 -11.43
CA MET A 77 -5.60 -5.28 -11.83
C MET A 77 -6.82 -6.00 -11.24
N SER A 78 -7.24 -5.65 -10.03
CA SER A 78 -8.50 -6.20 -9.48
C SER A 78 -9.74 -5.76 -10.25
N ARG A 79 -9.66 -4.68 -11.06
CA ARG A 79 -10.75 -4.21 -11.92
C ARG A 79 -10.65 -4.74 -13.33
N ILE A 80 -9.43 -4.85 -13.87
CA ILE A 80 -9.19 -5.26 -15.26
C ILE A 80 -9.15 -6.79 -15.39
N ALA A 81 -8.53 -7.49 -14.44
CA ALA A 81 -8.31 -8.94 -14.48
C ALA A 81 -8.51 -9.60 -13.09
N PRO A 82 -9.71 -9.50 -12.50
CA PRO A 82 -9.98 -9.99 -11.13
C PRO A 82 -9.69 -11.48 -10.95
N ASN A 83 -10.03 -12.33 -11.92
CA ASN A 83 -9.82 -13.77 -11.83
C ASN A 83 -8.33 -14.15 -11.83
N PHE A 84 -7.51 -13.42 -12.58
CA PHE A 84 -6.06 -13.61 -12.57
C PHE A 84 -5.47 -13.24 -11.20
N MET A 85 -5.87 -12.10 -10.64
CA MET A 85 -5.43 -11.68 -9.31
C MET A 85 -5.85 -12.67 -8.22
N LEU A 86 -7.07 -13.20 -8.29
CA LEU A 86 -7.56 -14.21 -7.36
C LEU A 86 -6.71 -15.50 -7.44
N ALA A 87 -6.38 -15.95 -8.65
CA ALA A 87 -5.52 -17.12 -8.85
C ALA A 87 -4.09 -16.91 -8.31
N GLN A 88 -3.53 -15.70 -8.42
CA GLN A 88 -2.22 -15.37 -7.85
C GLN A 88 -2.23 -15.37 -6.32
N LEU A 89 -3.31 -14.91 -5.69
CA LEU A 89 -3.44 -14.93 -4.23
C LEU A 89 -3.59 -16.35 -3.68
N ALA A 90 -4.34 -17.22 -4.38
CA ALA A 90 -4.50 -18.61 -3.99
C ALA A 90 -3.17 -19.38 -3.92
N LYS A 91 -2.25 -19.09 -4.85
CA LYS A 91 -0.91 -19.70 -4.89
C LYS A 91 0.04 -19.28 -3.77
N ARG A 92 -0.24 -18.17 -3.07
CA ARG A 92 0.60 -17.71 -1.94
C ARG A 92 0.11 -18.21 -0.57
N GLY A 93 -1.03 -18.92 -0.54
CA GLY A 93 -1.60 -19.52 0.67
C GLY A 93 -1.28 -21.02 0.84
N GLU A 94 -0.56 -21.61 -0.11
CA GLU A 94 0.02 -22.97 -0.07
C GLU A 94 1.53 -22.87 0.23
#